data_AF-A0A4Q5SS52-F1
#
_entry.id   AF-A0A4Q5SS52-F1
#
_cell.length_a   1.000
_cell.length_b   1.000
_cell.length_c   1.000
_cell.angle_alpha   90.00
_cell.angle_beta   90.00
_cell.angle_gamma   90.00
#
_symmetry.space_group_name_H-M   'P 1'
#
loop_
_entity.id
_entity.type
_entity.pdbx_description
1 polymer ?
#
loop_
_entity_poly.entity_id
_entity_poly.type
_entity_poly.pdbx_seq_one_letter_code
_entity_poly.pdbx_strand_id
1 'polypeptide(L)' 'MKTCLLLPFALAAASPALGEVVQSSDTGFTIRHTLTVAAAPDKVWTTLTAPSSWWSPDHSYSGDAANITLDARAGGCW' A
#
# COMPACT_ATOMS: atom_id res chain seq x y z
N MET A 1 1.98 39.92 22.14
CA MET A 1 2.62 39.73 20.83
C MET A 1 3.73 38.70 21.00
N LYS A 2 3.44 37.42 20.73
CA LYS A 2 4.41 36.32 20.82
C LYS A 2 4.42 35.64 19.46
N THR A 3 5.58 35.72 18.86
CA THR A 3 5.86 35.61 17.43
C THR A 3 5.52 34.22 16.90
N CYS A 4 4.66 34.20 15.89
CA CYS A 4 4.33 33.05 15.07
C CYS A 4 5.48 32.79 14.09
N LEU A 5 6.55 32.12 14.53
CA LEU A 5 7.75 31.90 13.71
C LEU A 5 8.20 30.43 13.64
N LEU A 6 7.28 29.49 13.86
CA LEU A 6 7.55 28.04 13.73
C LEU A 6 6.91 27.42 12.48
N LEU A 7 6.04 28.14 11.77
CA LEU A 7 5.38 27.63 10.55
C LEU A 7 6.32 27.39 9.34
N PRO A 8 7.35 28.20 9.04
CA PRO A 8 8.10 28.03 7.79
C PRO A 8 9.06 26.83 7.79
N PHE A 9 9.44 26.30 8.96
CA PHE A 9 10.36 25.15 9.03
C PHE A 9 9.69 23.81 8.70
N ALA A 10 8.39 23.67 9.01
CA ALA A 10 7.64 22.44 8.77
C ALA A 10 7.41 22.15 7.27
N LEU A 11 7.32 23.19 6.43
CA LEU A 11 7.15 23.01 4.98
C LEU A 11 8.45 22.60 4.25
N ALA A 12 9.62 22.90 4.83
CA ALA A 12 10.91 22.59 4.20
C ALA A 12 11.35 21.12 4.36
N ALA A 13 10.66 20.34 5.18
CA ALA A 13 10.98 18.93 5.44
C ALA A 13 10.29 17.94 4.50
N ALA A 14 9.48 18.40 3.55
CA ALA A 14 8.83 17.53 2.56
C ALA A 14 9.85 17.05 1.51
N SER A 15 10.61 16.00 1.85
CA SER A 15 11.40 15.27 0.87
C SER A 15 10.46 14.58 -0.13
N PRO A 16 10.72 14.63 -1.44
CA PRO A 16 9.92 13.89 -2.40
C PRO A 16 10.01 12.40 -2.07
N ALA A 17 8.86 11.72 -2.02
CA ALA A 17 8.83 10.27 -1.91
C ALA A 17 9.44 9.68 -3.19
N LEU A 18 10.64 9.14 -3.08
CA LEU A 18 11.31 8.48 -4.21
C LEU A 18 10.69 7.10 -4.41
N GLY A 19 9.73 7.02 -5.34
CA GLY A 19 9.22 5.75 -5.87
C GLY A 19 9.75 5.52 -7.28
N GLU A 20 10.37 4.38 -7.53
CA GLU A 20 10.82 4.02 -8.88
C GLU A 20 9.61 3.65 -9.75
N VAL A 21 9.39 4.46 -10.80
CA VAL A 21 8.47 4.10 -11.90
C VAL A 21 9.28 3.29 -12.91
N VAL A 22 9.05 1.99 -12.93
CA VAL A 22 9.81 1.04 -13.77
C VAL A 22 9.50 1.24 -15.25
N GLN A 23 8.25 1.59 -15.56
CA GLN A 23 7.77 1.87 -16.91
C GLN A 23 6.56 2.80 -16.83
N SER A 24 6.42 3.72 -17.80
CA SER A 24 5.25 4.57 -17.97
C SER A 24 4.82 4.64 -19.43
N SER A 25 3.52 4.70 -19.67
CA SER A 25 2.86 4.82 -20.97
C SER A 25 1.54 5.56 -20.81
N ASP A 26 0.94 5.97 -21.92
CA ASP A 26 -0.36 6.67 -21.89
C ASP A 26 -1.50 5.82 -21.28
N THR A 27 -1.35 4.50 -21.28
CA THR A 27 -2.37 3.56 -20.76
C THR A 27 -2.05 3.05 -19.35
N GLY A 28 -0.93 3.44 -18.75
CA GLY A 28 -0.57 3.01 -17.41
C GLY A 28 0.94 2.98 -17.14
N PHE A 29 1.28 2.65 -15.90
CA PHE A 29 2.65 2.61 -15.40
C PHE A 29 2.85 1.43 -14.43
N THR A 30 4.10 1.05 -14.20
CA THR A 30 4.48 -0.05 -13.30
C THR A 30 5.24 0.49 -12.11
N ILE A 31 4.77 0.16 -10.90
CA ILE A 31 5.49 0.34 -9.64
C ILE A 31 5.96 -1.03 -9.15
N ARG A 32 7.19 -1.10 -8.62
CA ARG A 32 7.72 -2.29 -7.96
C ARG A 32 8.04 -1.98 -6.51
N HIS A 33 7.51 -2.79 -5.60
CA HIS A 33 7.91 -2.80 -4.19
C HIS A 33 8.64 -4.10 -3.87
N THR A 34 9.82 -4.03 -3.27
CA THR A 34 10.57 -5.19 -2.78
C THR A 34 10.94 -4.93 -1.33
N LEU A 35 10.55 -5.83 -0.44
CA LEU A 35 10.85 -5.75 0.98
C LEU A 35 11.44 -7.08 1.44
N THR A 36 12.46 -7.02 2.30
CA THR A 36 12.93 -8.19 3.06
C THR A 36 12.13 -8.26 4.35
N VAL A 37 11.44 -9.38 4.57
CA VAL A 37 10.61 -9.61 5.75
C VAL A 37 11.17 -10.76 6.57
N ALA A 38 11.15 -10.61 7.90
CA ALA A 38 11.62 -11.63 8.84
C ALA A 38 10.52 -12.69 9.08
N ALA A 39 10.09 -13.36 8.01
CA ALA A 39 9.05 -14.39 8.06
C ALA A 39 9.32 -15.48 7.02
N ALA A 40 8.87 -16.70 7.30
CA ALA A 40 8.97 -17.81 6.36
C ALA A 40 8.05 -17.57 5.13
N PRO A 41 8.44 -18.00 3.91
CA PRO A 41 7.69 -17.72 2.68
C PRO A 41 6.24 -18.23 2.69
N ASP A 42 5.99 -19.39 3.29
CA ASP A 42 4.66 -19.97 3.46
C ASP A 42 3.75 -19.06 4.30
N LYS A 43 4.29 -18.54 5.41
CA LYS A 43 3.56 -17.61 6.28
C LYS A 43 3.24 -16.29 5.56
N VAL A 44 4.19 -15.77 4.78
CA VAL A 44 3.99 -14.56 3.98
C VAL A 44 2.89 -14.80 2.95
N TRP A 45 2.96 -15.92 2.22
CA TRP A 45 1.96 -16.27 1.21
C TRP A 45 0.56 -16.40 1.81
N THR A 46 0.41 -17.17 2.89
CA THR A 46 -0.88 -17.32 3.59
C THR A 46 -1.48 -15.97 3.99
N THR A 47 -0.64 -15.04 4.46
CA THR A 47 -1.08 -13.70 4.87
C THR A 47 -1.54 -12.89 3.65
N LEU A 48 -0.74 -12.85 2.58
CA LEU A 48 -1.06 -12.09 1.37
C LEU A 48 -2.35 -12.59 0.70
N THR A 49 -2.62 -13.90 0.75
CA THR A 49 -3.85 -14.48 0.21
C THR A 49 -5.10 -14.29 1.08
N ALA A 50 -4.98 -13.67 2.27
CA ALA A 50 -6.07 -13.43 3.19
C ALA A 50 -6.36 -11.91 3.34
N PRO A 51 -6.84 -11.22 2.30
CA PRO A 51 -6.98 -9.77 2.27
C PRO A 51 -7.86 -9.19 3.37
N SER A 52 -8.89 -9.93 3.81
CA SER A 52 -9.75 -9.51 4.93
C SER A 52 -9.01 -9.22 6.24
N SER A 53 -7.79 -9.74 6.41
CA SER A 53 -6.96 -9.55 7.60
C SER A 53 -6.04 -8.32 7.57
N TRP A 54 -5.82 -7.71 6.40
CA TRP A 54 -4.83 -6.63 6.24
C TRP A 54 -5.26 -5.49 5.32
N TRP A 55 -6.29 -5.68 4.50
CA TRP A 55 -6.79 -4.63 3.63
C TRP A 55 -7.42 -3.50 4.45
N SER A 56 -7.17 -2.25 4.06
CA SER A 56 -7.76 -1.11 4.76
C SER A 56 -9.25 -1.00 4.41
N PRO A 57 -10.16 -0.94 5.41
CA PRO A 57 -11.58 -0.75 5.17
C PRO A 57 -11.90 0.50 4.35
N ASP A 58 -11.14 1.58 4.54
CA ASP A 58 -11.30 2.85 3.81
C ASP A 58 -11.03 2.71 2.30
N HIS A 59 -10.30 1.66 1.91
CA HIS A 59 -9.99 1.32 0.53
C HIS A 59 -10.81 0.11 0.02
N SER A 60 -11.90 -0.23 0.71
CA SER A 60 -12.86 -1.25 0.29
C SER A 60 -14.13 -0.60 -0.25
N TYR A 61 -14.72 -1.14 -1.32
CA TYR A 61 -15.99 -0.62 -1.84
C TYR A 61 -17.14 -0.71 -0.82
N SER A 62 -17.16 -1.78 -0.03
CA SER A 62 -18.12 -2.01 1.06
C SER A 62 -17.88 -1.12 2.29
N GLY A 63 -16.72 -0.50 2.42
CA GLY A 63 -16.25 0.11 3.67
C GLY A 63 -15.86 -0.89 4.76
N ASP A 64 -15.84 -2.19 4.48
CA ASP A 64 -15.48 -3.24 5.44
C ASP A 64 -14.64 -4.34 4.76
N ALA A 65 -13.39 -4.46 5.23
CA ALA A 65 -12.42 -5.43 4.72
C ALA A 65 -12.83 -6.89 4.98
N ALA A 66 -13.67 -7.16 5.98
CA ALA A 66 -14.18 -8.51 6.24
C ALA A 66 -15.00 -9.07 5.07
N ASN A 67 -15.50 -8.20 4.18
CA ASN A 67 -16.22 -8.58 2.97
C ASN A 67 -15.31 -8.87 1.76
N ILE A 68 -13.98 -8.74 1.89
CA ILE A 68 -13.05 -9.08 0.81
C ILE A 68 -12.64 -10.54 0.93
N THR A 69 -12.87 -11.31 -0.13
CA THR A 69 -12.44 -12.70 -0.23
C THR A 69 -11.41 -12.88 -1.35
N LEU A 70 -10.67 -13.98 -1.29
CA LEU A 70 -9.78 -14.39 -2.38
C LEU A 70 -9.71 -15.91 -2.44
N ASP A 71 -10.19 -16.48 -3.53
CA ASP A 71 -9.96 -17.88 -3.88
C ASP A 71 -8.61 -17.98 -4.60
N ALA A 72 -7.54 -18.26 -3.85
CA ALA A 72 -6.14 -18.23 -4.32
C ALA A 72 -5.76 -19.44 -5.20
N ARG A 73 -6.55 -19.71 -6.24
CA ARG A 73 -6.29 -20.66 -7.31
C ARG A 73 -6.41 -19.99 -8.68
N ALA A 74 -5.83 -20.60 -9.70
CA ALA A 74 -6.01 -20.13 -11.07
C ALA A 74 -7.50 -20.14 -11.46
N GLY A 75 -8.00 -18.99 -11.92
CA GLY A 75 -9.42 -18.79 -12.24
C GLY A 75 -10.35 -18.80 -11.02
N GLY A 76 -9.82 -18.65 -9.80
CA GLY A 76 -10.62 -18.41 -8.61
C GLY A 76 -11.27 -17.03 -8.61
N CYS A 77 -12.32 -16.88 -7.81
CA CYS A 77 -12.96 -15.57 -7.62
C CYS A 77 -12.11 -14.66 -6.74
N TRP A 78 -12.20 -13.37 -7.08
CA TRP A 78 -11.89 -12.27 -6.19
C TRP A 78 -13.20 -11.83 -5.53
#